data_AF-A0A1C6LAJ5-F1
#
_entry.id   AF-A0A1C6LAJ5-F1
#
_cell.length_a   1.000
_cell.length_b   1.000
_cell.length_c   1.000
_cell.angle_alpha   90.00
_cell.angle_beta   90.00
_cell.angle_gamma   90.00
#
_symmetry.space_group_name_H-M   'P 1'
#
loop_
_entity.id
_entity.type
_entity.pdbx_description
1 polymer ?
#
loop_
_entity_poly.entity_id
_entity_poly.type
_entity_poly.pdbx_seq_one_letter_code
_entity_poly.pdbx_strand_id
1 'polypeptide(L)' 'MTETEIQMFIETMEDLGDEWTPEQVKTMYGDYTYEAAVKERKQHIDMQLNNLAALVK' A
#
# COMPACT_ATOMS: atom_id res chain seq x y z
N MET A 1 -8.96 6.44 -8.07
CA MET A 1 -7.88 7.39 -7.73
C MET A 1 -7.51 8.29 -8.91
N THR A 2 -7.27 9.56 -8.62
CA THR A 2 -6.66 10.57 -9.53
C THR A 2 -5.14 10.41 -9.56
N GLU A 3 -4.46 11.03 -10.54
CA GLU A 3 -2.99 11.02 -10.63
C GLU A 3 -2.32 11.58 -9.36
N THR A 4 -2.87 12.65 -8.78
CA THR A 4 -2.38 13.23 -7.52
C THR A 4 -2.53 12.27 -6.36
N GLU A 5 -3.68 11.61 -6.22
CA GLU A 5 -3.87 10.60 -5.17
C GLU A 5 -2.95 9.40 -5.33
N ILE A 6 -2.66 8.98 -6.58
CA ILE A 6 -1.71 7.91 -6.86
C ILE A 6 -0.30 8.31 -6.39
N GLN A 7 0.13 9.53 -6.67
CA GLN A 7 1.44 10.02 -6.23
C GLN A 7 1.53 10.09 -4.70
N MET A 8 0.48 10.60 -4.03
CA MET A 8 0.41 10.61 -2.57
C MET A 8 0.45 9.21 -1.97
N PHE A 9 -0.19 8.23 -2.61
CA PHE A 9 -0.15 6.83 -2.16
C PHE A 9 1.27 6.28 -2.26
N ILE A 10 1.97 6.54 -3.37
CA ILE A 10 3.36 6.09 -3.56
C ILE A 10 4.26 6.67 -2.47
N GLU A 11 4.21 7.99 -2.23
CA GLU A 11 5.00 8.65 -1.19
C GLU A 11 4.70 8.07 0.21
N THR A 12 3.42 7.84 0.52
CA THR A 12 3.00 7.27 1.80
C THR A 12 3.51 5.84 2.01
N MET A 13 3.61 5.05 0.95
CA MET A 13 4.09 3.66 1.02
C MET A 13 5.63 3.60 1.00
N GLU A 14 6.29 4.51 0.28
CA GLU A 14 7.75 4.66 0.28
C GLU A 14 8.28 4.99 1.68
N ASP A 15 7.58 5.85 2.44
CA ASP A 15 7.88 6.13 3.85
C ASP A 15 7.82 4.87 4.75
N LEU A 16 7.09 3.84 4.33
CA LEU A 16 6.99 2.54 4.99
C LEU A 16 7.95 1.48 4.42
N GLY A 17 8.78 1.87 3.45
CA GLY A 17 9.69 0.97 2.73
C GLY A 17 8.98 0.06 1.71
N ASP A 18 7.79 0.44 1.25
CA ASP A 18 6.98 -0.30 0.29
C ASP A 18 6.87 0.48 -1.03
N GLU A 19 7.72 0.15 -2.00
CA GLU A 19 7.84 0.89 -3.27
C GLU A 19 6.77 0.46 -4.30
N TRP A 20 6.17 1.45 -4.97
CA TRP A 20 5.14 1.24 -5.98
C TRP A 20 5.36 2.11 -7.22
N THR A 21 5.07 1.57 -8.41
CA THR A 21 4.93 2.38 -9.63
C THR A 21 3.49 2.88 -9.79
N PRO A 22 3.27 4.01 -10.49
CA PRO A 22 1.91 4.49 -10.79
C PRO A 22 1.02 3.46 -11.46
N GLU A 23 1.56 2.66 -12.38
CA GLU A 23 0.82 1.59 -13.08
C GLU A 23 0.37 0.49 -12.11
N GLN A 24 1.20 0.13 -11.14
CA GLN A 24 0.85 -0.86 -10.11
C GLN A 24 -0.27 -0.32 -9.22
N VAL A 25 -0.17 0.92 -8.75
CA VAL A 25 -1.23 1.55 -7.94
C VAL A 25 -2.53 1.64 -8.72
N LYS A 26 -2.47 2.05 -9.99
CA LYS A 26 -3.65 2.14 -10.85
C LYS A 26 -4.29 0.78 -11.11
N THR A 27 -3.49 -0.27 -11.26
CA THR A 27 -3.97 -1.64 -11.50
C THR A 27 -4.63 -2.23 -10.25
N MET A 28 -4.06 -1.98 -9.07
CA MET A 28 -4.52 -2.60 -7.82
C MET A 28 -5.60 -1.78 -7.10
N TYR A 29 -5.45 -0.46 -7.10
CA TYR A 29 -6.25 0.46 -6.29
C TYR A 29 -6.91 1.57 -7.13
N GLY A 30 -6.87 1.48 -8.47
CA GLY A 30 -7.41 2.51 -9.35
C GLY A 30 -8.88 2.87 -9.08
N ASP A 31 -9.67 1.90 -8.62
CA ASP A 31 -11.09 2.09 -8.29
C ASP A 31 -11.35 2.49 -6.83
N TYR A 32 -10.30 2.61 -6.02
CA TYR A 32 -10.40 2.96 -4.60
C TYR A 32 -10.37 4.47 -4.40
N THR A 33 -10.84 4.91 -3.23
CA THR A 33 -10.44 6.21 -2.68
C THR A 33 -9.03 6.09 -2.11
N TYR A 34 -8.29 7.21 -2.07
CA TYR A 34 -6.96 7.26 -1.46
C TYR A 34 -6.94 6.65 -0.05
N GLU A 35 -7.87 7.05 0.82
CA GLU A 35 -7.95 6.57 2.20
C GLU A 35 -8.21 5.06 2.29
N ALA A 36 -9.08 4.53 1.42
CA ALA A 36 -9.37 3.09 1.38
C ALA A 36 -8.15 2.29 0.93
N ALA A 37 -7.43 2.76 -0.10
CA ALA A 37 -6.22 2.11 -0.61
C ALA A 37 -5.11 2.08 0.45
N VAL A 38 -4.85 3.21 1.11
CA VAL A 38 -3.82 3.29 2.17
C VAL A 38 -4.17 2.39 3.35
N LYS A 39 -5.44 2.38 3.77
CA LYS A 39 -5.91 1.54 4.87
C LYS A 39 -5.74 0.05 4.55
N GLU A 40 -6.19 -0.38 3.37
CA GLU A 40 -6.07 -1.78 2.96
C GLU A 40 -4.60 -2.22 2.90
N ARG A 41 -3.74 -1.40 2.26
CA ARG A 41 -2.33 -1.76 2.11
C ARG A 41 -1.61 -1.87 3.46
N LYS A 42 -1.86 -0.95 4.39
CA LYS A 42 -1.32 -1.02 5.75
C LYS A 42 -1.76 -2.30 6.48
N GLN A 43 -3.03 -2.68 6.37
CA GLN A 43 -3.53 -3.94 6.93
C GLN A 43 -2.80 -5.15 6.35
N HIS A 44 -2.51 -5.14 5.04
CA HIS A 44 -1.76 -6.20 4.38
C HIS A 44 -0.31 -6.29 4.87
N ILE A 45 0.37 -5.15 5.00
CA ILE A 45 1.74 -5.08 5.56
C ILE A 45 1.75 -5.62 6.99
N ASP A 46 0.82 -5.17 7.85
CA ASP A 46 0.72 -5.65 9.24
C ASP A 46 0.50 -7.17 9.31
N MET A 47 -0.36 -7.71 8.46
CA MET A 47 -0.59 -9.16 8.38
C MET A 47 0.68 -9.91 7.95
N GLN A 48 1.41 -9.40 6.96
CA GLN A 48 2.67 -10.00 6.52
C GLN A 48 3.71 -10.01 7.64
N LEU A 49 3.88 -8.88 8.35
CA LEU A 49 4.80 -8.77 9.48
C LEU A 49 4.43 -9.75 10.61
N ASN A 50 3.15 -9.88 10.93
CA ASN A 50 2.67 -10.83 11.93
C ASN A 50 2.94 -12.29 11.53
N ASN A 51 2.72 -12.64 10.25
CA ASN A 51 3.00 -13.97 9.73
C ASN A 51 4.49 -14.29 9.77
N LEU A 52 5.35 -13.35 9.38
CA LEU A 52 6.80 -13.50 9.47
C LEU A 52 7.23 -13.70 10.92
N ALA A 53 6.75 -12.88 11.85
CA ALA A 53 7.06 -13.01 13.27
C ALA A 53 6.63 -14.37 13.87
N ALA A 54 5.59 -15.00 13.34
CA ALA A 54 5.15 -16.33 13.76
C ALA A 54 6.08 -17.45 13.29
N LEU A 55 6.80 -17.27 12.17
CA LEU A 55 7.72 -18.28 11.61
C LEU A 55 9.10 -18.30 12.28
N VAL A 56 9.46 -17.27 13.04
CA VAL A 56 10.76 -17.16 13.74
C VAL A 56 10.63 -17.52 15.23
N LYS A 57 9.52 -18.14 15.65
CA LYS A 57 9.28 -18.68 16.98
C LYS A 57 9.57 -20.18 17.03
#